data_AF-A0A1E5A7K4-F1
#
_entry.id   AF-A0A1E5A7K4-F1
#
_cell.length_a   1.000
_cell.length_b   1.000
_cell.length_c   1.000
_cell.angle_alpha   90.00
_cell.angle_beta   90.00
_cell.angle_gamma   90.00
#
_symmetry.space_group_name_H-M   'P 1'
#
loop_
_entity.id
_entity.type
_entity.pdbx_description
1 polymer ?
#
loop_
_entity_poly.entity_id
_entity_poly.type
_entity_poly.pdbx_seq_one_letter_code
_entity_poly.pdbx_strand_id
1 'polypeptide(L)'
;MNSKNKARRSAGIRALRKSIKNKRENGLMKNKIRKIKNKIIGFVDKQKDITKKDIDMEFIKREFSNFNSLQDKMAKKKIFHPNKSQRNTSRLWKYINSNINNIKLNS
;
A
#
# COMPACT_ATOMS: atom_id res chain seq x y z
N MET A 1 2.58 49.37 4.00
CA MET A 1 2.78 48.06 3.34
C MET A 1 1.71 47.83 2.28
N ASN A 2 2.10 47.56 1.02
CA ASN A 2 1.17 47.38 -0.11
C ASN A 2 0.22 46.18 0.09
N SER A 3 -1.09 46.38 -0.10
CA SER A 3 -2.14 45.35 0.06
C SER A 3 -1.89 44.10 -0.80
N LYS A 4 -1.33 44.29 -2.01
CA LYS A 4 -0.91 43.23 -2.93
C LYS A 4 0.16 42.29 -2.33
N ASN A 5 1.08 42.81 -1.51
CA ASN A 5 2.12 42.00 -0.85
C ASN A 5 1.57 41.20 0.34
N LYS A 6 0.57 41.74 1.06
CA LYS A 6 -0.12 41.02 2.15
C LYS A 6 -0.93 39.83 1.64
N ALA A 7 -1.63 40.00 0.51
CA ALA A 7 -2.38 38.93 -0.15
C ALA A 7 -1.47 37.81 -0.73
N ARG A 8 -0.30 38.16 -1.29
CA ARG A 8 0.67 37.16 -1.78
C ARG A 8 1.26 36.33 -0.64
N ARG A 9 1.62 36.96 0.49
CA ARG A 9 2.10 36.24 1.69
C ARG A 9 1.05 35.26 2.25
N SER A 10 -0.24 35.63 2.24
CA SER A 10 -1.31 34.75 2.72
C SER A 10 -1.59 33.56 1.79
N ALA A 11 -1.37 33.70 0.48
CA ALA A 11 -1.46 32.59 -0.47
C ALA A 11 -0.36 31.54 -0.26
N GLY A 12 0.89 31.98 -0.09
CA GLY A 12 2.04 31.09 0.17
C GLY A 12 1.88 30.28 1.46
N ILE A 13 1.46 30.93 2.56
CA ILE A 13 1.23 30.26 3.84
C ILE A 13 0.10 29.22 3.73
N ARG A 14 -0.98 29.53 3.00
CA ARG A 14 -2.09 28.58 2.77
C ARG A 14 -1.64 27.37 1.95
N ALA A 15 -0.84 27.57 0.90
CA ALA A 15 -0.28 26.49 0.10
C ALA A 15 0.64 25.59 0.94
N LEU A 16 1.47 26.18 1.80
CA LEU A 16 2.35 25.44 2.70
C LEU A 16 1.55 24.56 3.67
N ARG A 17 0.51 25.11 4.32
CA ARG A 17 -0.37 24.34 5.23
C ARG A 17 -1.03 23.15 4.51
N LYS A 18 -1.53 23.37 3.29
CA LYS A 18 -2.10 22.30 2.45
C LYS A 18 -1.06 21.22 2.14
N SER A 19 0.16 21.63 1.78
CA SER A 19 1.27 20.70 1.50
C SER A 19 1.62 19.84 2.72
N ILE A 20 1.74 20.45 3.91
CA ILE A 20 2.05 19.73 5.16
C ILE A 20 0.94 18.72 5.48
N LYS A 21 -0.33 19.13 5.40
CA LYS A 21 -1.48 18.25 5.62
C LYS A 21 -1.47 17.06 4.66
N ASN A 22 -1.32 17.32 3.36
CA ASN A 22 -1.26 16.28 2.33
C ASN A 22 -0.06 15.34 2.53
N LYS A 23 1.12 15.87 2.90
CA LYS A 23 2.32 15.07 3.19
C LYS A 23 2.06 14.09 4.33
N ARG A 24 1.42 14.55 5.41
CA ARG A 24 1.05 13.71 6.56
C ARG A 24 0.05 12.61 6.17
N GLU A 25 -1.06 12.99 5.54
CA GLU A 25 -2.11 12.03 5.13
C GLU A 25 -1.57 10.97 4.15
N ASN A 26 -0.80 11.41 3.15
CA ASN A 26 -0.17 10.52 2.18
C ASN A 26 0.85 9.57 2.85
N GLY A 27 1.61 10.08 3.83
CA GLY A 27 2.53 9.27 4.62
C GLY A 27 1.82 8.16 5.40
N LEU A 28 0.70 8.48 6.05
CA LEU A 28 -0.11 7.51 6.78
C LEU A 28 -0.65 6.41 5.86
N MET A 29 -1.18 6.77 4.69
CA MET A 29 -1.70 5.79 3.73
C MET A 29 -0.60 4.87 3.19
N LYS A 30 0.57 5.43 2.83
CA LYS A 30 1.74 4.65 2.38
C LYS A 30 2.21 3.68 3.47
N ASN A 31 2.24 4.14 4.73
CA ASN A 31 2.61 3.29 5.87
C ASN A 31 1.61 2.16 6.09
N LYS A 32 0.30 2.42 5.95
CA LYS A 32 -0.74 1.38 6.07
C LYS A 32 -0.57 0.28 5.03
N ILE A 33 -0.37 0.65 3.76
CA ILE A 33 -0.11 -0.31 2.68
C ILE A 33 1.16 -1.12 2.95
N ARG A 34 2.25 -0.46 3.39
CA ARG A 34 3.50 -1.14 3.73
C ARG A 34 3.30 -2.16 4.85
N LYS A 35 2.55 -1.82 5.91
CA LYS A 35 2.23 -2.75 7.00
C LYS A 35 1.47 -3.99 6.49
N ILE A 36 0.43 -3.79 5.68
CA ILE A 36 -0.36 -4.91 5.11
C ILE A 36 0.51 -5.78 4.20
N LYS A 37 1.32 -5.16 3.32
CA LYS A 37 2.26 -5.89 2.47
C LYS A 37 3.19 -6.78 3.29
N ASN A 38 3.82 -6.20 4.32
CA ASN A 38 4.75 -6.93 5.18
C ASN A 38 4.03 -8.02 6.00
N LYS A 39 2.78 -7.79 6.40
CA LYS A 39 1.93 -8.79 7.07
C LYS A 39 1.68 -9.99 6.16
N ILE A 40 1.32 -9.76 4.90
CA ILE A 40 1.12 -10.83 3.91
C ILE A 40 2.41 -11.60 3.65
N ILE A 41 3.51 -10.89 3.39
CA ILE A 41 4.82 -11.50 3.12
C ILE A 41 5.25 -12.34 4.31
N GLY A 42 5.25 -11.77 5.53
CA GLY A 42 5.65 -12.48 6.73
C GLY A 42 4.74 -13.67 7.06
N PHE A 43 3.46 -13.61 6.71
CA PHE A 43 2.58 -14.78 6.82
C PHE A 43 2.96 -15.87 5.81
N VAL A 44 3.11 -15.53 4.53
CA VAL A 44 3.51 -16.47 3.48
C VAL A 44 4.86 -17.12 3.78
N ASP A 45 5.82 -16.36 4.32
CA ASP A 45 7.13 -16.89 4.67
C ASP A 45 7.07 -17.88 5.83
N LYS A 46 6.24 -17.62 6.85
CA LYS A 46 6.01 -18.56 7.96
C LYS A 46 5.35 -19.87 7.52
N GLN A 47 4.55 -19.82 6.46
CA GLN A 47 3.86 -21.00 5.91
C GLN A 47 4.79 -21.91 5.10
N LYS A 48 6.03 -21.49 4.80
CA LYS A 48 7.01 -22.34 4.10
C LYS A 48 7.43 -23.56 4.90
N ASP A 49 7.41 -23.45 6.23
CA ASP A 49 7.88 -24.49 7.15
C ASP A 49 6.73 -25.40 7.65
N ILE A 50 5.48 -25.11 7.25
CA ILE A 50 4.28 -25.82 7.70
C ILE A 50 3.80 -26.75 6.56
N THR A 51 3.35 -27.96 6.91
CA THR A 51 2.78 -28.91 5.95
C THR A 51 1.54 -28.35 5.24
N LYS A 52 1.40 -28.66 3.95
CA LYS A 52 0.34 -28.23 2.99
C LYS A 52 -1.09 -28.06 3.54
N LYS A 53 -1.50 -28.88 4.53
CA LYS A 53 -2.89 -28.95 4.99
C LYS A 53 -3.35 -27.75 5.81
N ASP A 54 -2.42 -26.93 6.33
CA ASP A 54 -2.75 -25.87 7.30
C ASP A 54 -2.52 -24.43 6.78
N ILE A 55 -2.28 -24.25 5.48
CA ILE A 55 -2.13 -22.89 4.93
C ILE A 55 -3.48 -22.18 4.99
N ASP A 56 -3.59 -21.16 5.85
CA ASP A 56 -4.76 -20.28 5.92
C ASP A 56 -4.82 -19.37 4.68
N MET A 57 -5.36 -19.94 3.61
CA MET A 57 -5.61 -19.26 2.34
C MET A 57 -6.65 -18.15 2.48
N GLU A 58 -7.54 -18.25 3.46
CA GLU A 58 -8.57 -17.25 3.72
C GLU A 58 -7.93 -15.95 4.25
N PHE A 59 -6.98 -16.07 5.17
CA PHE A 59 -6.17 -14.95 5.63
C PHE A 59 -5.46 -14.24 4.48
N ILE A 60 -4.81 -14.99 3.58
CA ILE A 60 -4.09 -14.41 2.44
C ILE A 60 -5.06 -13.65 1.53
N LYS A 61 -6.20 -14.27 1.18
CA LYS A 61 -7.22 -13.64 0.33
C LYS A 61 -7.78 -12.35 0.95
N ARG A 62 -8.10 -12.39 2.25
CA ARG A 62 -8.63 -11.24 3.00
C ARG A 62 -7.64 -10.07 3.03
N GLU A 63 -6.39 -10.33 3.41
CA GLU A 63 -5.37 -9.29 3.48
C GLU A 63 -4.98 -8.75 2.09
N PHE A 64 -4.93 -9.62 1.08
CA PHE A 64 -4.67 -9.20 -0.30
C PHE A 64 -5.81 -8.33 -0.86
N SER A 65 -7.07 -8.66 -0.58
CA SER A 65 -8.21 -7.82 -0.93
C SER A 65 -8.14 -6.45 -0.28
N ASN A 66 -7.79 -6.40 1.02
CA ASN A 66 -7.55 -5.15 1.76
C ASN A 66 -6.42 -4.33 1.13
N PHE A 67 -5.32 -4.99 0.74
CA PHE A 67 -4.21 -4.36 0.04
C PHE A 67 -4.65 -3.74 -1.28
N ASN A 68 -5.38 -4.49 -2.11
CA ASN A 68 -5.83 -4.05 -3.42
C ASN A 68 -6.81 -2.85 -3.31
N SER A 69 -7.78 -2.93 -2.40
CA SER A 69 -8.71 -1.83 -2.11
C SER A 69 -7.99 -0.54 -1.70
N LEU A 70 -6.94 -0.64 -0.89
CA LEU A 70 -6.14 0.52 -0.49
C LEU A 70 -5.29 1.08 -1.63
N GLN A 71 -4.73 0.21 -2.49
CA GLN A 71 -3.99 0.62 -3.69
C GLN A 71 -4.89 1.44 -4.63
N ASP A 72 -6.10 0.96 -4.91
CA ASP A 72 -7.08 1.66 -5.74
C ASP A 72 -7.53 2.98 -5.11
N LYS A 73 -7.76 3.00 -3.78
CA LYS A 73 -8.07 4.24 -3.05
C LYS A 73 -6.94 5.27 -3.17
N MET A 74 -5.68 4.82 -3.14
CA MET A 74 -4.51 5.69 -3.30
C MET A 74 -4.34 6.18 -4.74
N ALA A 75 -4.67 5.36 -5.73
CA ALA A 75 -4.69 5.76 -7.14
C ALA A 75 -5.76 6.82 -7.40
N LYS A 76 -7.00 6.61 -6.91
CA LYS A 76 -8.10 7.60 -7.01
C LYS A 76 -7.75 8.93 -6.36
N LYS A 77 -7.07 8.90 -5.21
CA LYS A 77 -6.56 10.11 -4.53
C LYS A 77 -5.31 10.73 -5.16
N LYS A 78 -4.82 10.20 -6.30
CA LYS A 78 -3.60 10.64 -6.98
C LYS A 78 -2.34 10.58 -6.10
N ILE A 79 -2.35 9.75 -5.06
CA ILE A 79 -1.17 9.51 -4.20
C ILE A 79 -0.21 8.56 -4.90
N PHE A 80 -0.75 7.60 -5.66
CA PHE A 80 -0.01 6.78 -6.62
C PHE A 80 -0.57 6.98 -8.02
N HIS A 81 0.31 6.83 -9.01
CA HIS A 81 -0.13 6.66 -10.39
C HIS A 81 -0.86 5.31 -10.55
N PRO A 82 -1.94 5.22 -11.35
CA PRO A 82 -2.66 3.96 -11.60
C PRO A 82 -1.73 2.79 -11.97
N ASN A 83 -0.80 3.00 -12.91
CA ASN A 83 0.18 1.96 -13.29
C ASN A 83 1.09 1.54 -12.12
N LYS A 84 1.41 2.45 -11.19
CA LYS A 84 2.18 2.11 -9.99
C LYS A 84 1.35 1.24 -9.04
N SER A 85 0.07 1.54 -8.88
CA SER A 85 -0.89 0.72 -8.14
C SER A 85 -0.94 -0.70 -8.70
N GLN A 86 -1.20 -0.84 -10.01
CA GLN A 86 -1.28 -2.12 -10.70
C GLN A 86 0.03 -2.93 -10.59
N ARG A 87 1.19 -2.30 -10.80
CA ARG A 87 2.49 -2.97 -10.66
C ARG A 87 2.70 -3.51 -9.24
N ASN A 88 2.30 -2.77 -8.22
CA ASN A 88 2.44 -3.22 -6.83
C ASN A 88 1.54 -4.44 -6.55
N THR A 89 0.28 -4.40 -6.98
CA THR A 89 -0.66 -5.52 -6.86
C THR A 89 -0.14 -6.75 -7.59
N SER A 90 0.29 -6.59 -8.85
CA SER A 90 0.84 -7.68 -9.66
C SER A 90 2.08 -8.32 -9.02
N ARG A 91 3.02 -7.51 -8.53
CA ARG A 91 4.24 -8.01 -7.87
C ARG A 91 3.93 -8.80 -6.61
N LEU A 92 3.01 -8.31 -5.77
CA LEU A 92 2.62 -9.02 -4.55
C LEU A 92 1.89 -10.33 -4.87
N TRP A 93 1.01 -10.33 -5.87
CA TRP A 93 0.32 -11.55 -6.32
C TRP A 93 1.30 -12.60 -6.83
N LYS A 94 2.25 -12.20 -7.69
CA LYS A 94 3.31 -13.08 -8.18
C LYS A 94 4.13 -13.69 -7.03
N TYR A 95 4.47 -12.88 -6.02
CA TYR A 95 5.16 -13.35 -4.83
C TYR A 95 4.35 -14.42 -4.08
N ILE A 96 3.08 -14.14 -3.79
CA ILE A 96 2.17 -15.07 -3.10
C ILE A 96 2.09 -16.40 -3.86
N ASN A 97 1.79 -16.35 -5.16
CA ASN A 97 1.62 -17.55 -5.98
C ASN A 97 2.89 -18.36 -6.11
N SER A 98 4.05 -17.71 -6.31
CA SER A 98 5.32 -18.43 -6.41
C SER A 98 5.63 -19.19 -5.13
N ASN A 99 5.44 -18.58 -3.96
CA ASN A 99 5.73 -19.25 -2.69
C ASN A 99 4.71 -20.34 -2.37
N ILE A 100 3.42 -20.14 -2.65
CA ILE A 100 2.40 -21.17 -2.46
C ILE A 100 2.62 -22.36 -3.40
N ASN A 101 2.97 -22.12 -4.67
CA ASN A 101 3.25 -23.19 -5.62
C ASN A 101 4.52 -23.97 -5.25
N ASN A 102 5.55 -23.30 -4.73
CA ASN A 102 6.75 -23.98 -4.24
C ASN A 102 6.45 -24.88 -3.05
N ILE A 103 5.61 -24.44 -2.10
CA ILE A 103 5.12 -25.31 -1.02
C ILE A 103 4.39 -26.52 -1.62
N LYS A 104 3.62 -26.30 -2.71
CA LYS A 104 2.91 -27.39 -3.39
C LYS A 104 3.80 -28.45 -4.04
N LEU A 105 5.02 -28.11 -4.45
CA LEU A 105 5.92 -29.02 -5.15
C LEU A 105 6.86 -29.79 -4.20
N ASN A 106 7.16 -29.21 -3.04
CA ASN A 106 8.09 -29.79 -2.05
C ASN A 106 7.43 -30.64 -0.96
N SER A 107 6.14 -30.97 -1.12
CA SER A 107 5.36 -31.82 -0.22
C SER A 107 4.52 -32.80 -0.98
#